data_AF-A0A1W9JK45-F1
#
_entry.id   AF-A0A1W9JK45-F1
#
_cell.length_a   1.000
_cell.length_b   1.000
_cell.length_c   1.000
_cell.angle_alpha   90.00
_cell.angle_beta   90.00
_cell.angle_gamma   90.00
#
_symmetry.space_group_name_H-M   'P 1'
#
loop_
_entity.id
_entity.type
_entity.pdbx_description
1 polymer ?
#
loop_
_entity_poly.entity_id
_entity_poly.type
_entity_poly.pdbx_seq_one_letter_code
_entity_poly.pdbx_strand_id
1 'polypeptide(L)'
;MTKKSWFLAFAGVISILSGNASAALVTLNGNGFTATYDSAATGLFGTPTLSGDGKTILFSPLNFVASSTGQGTVFTTSNVQFDITPTANFSLNGVGLVENGD
;
A
#
# COMPACT_ATOMS: atom_id res chain seq x y z
N MET A 1 -25.76 -60.74 -5.79
CA MET A 1 -26.71 -59.62 -5.66
C MET A 1 -25.91 -58.32 -5.62
N THR A 2 -26.08 -57.52 -6.67
CA THR A 2 -25.35 -56.30 -7.01
C THR A 2 -25.87 -55.10 -6.21
N LYS A 3 -24.99 -54.42 -5.45
CA LYS A 3 -25.31 -53.11 -4.87
C LYS A 3 -24.80 -52.02 -5.82
N LYS A 4 -25.75 -51.36 -6.51
CA LYS A 4 -25.51 -50.23 -7.41
C LYS A 4 -24.91 -49.05 -6.64
N SER A 5 -23.73 -48.62 -7.03
CA SER A 5 -23.14 -47.34 -6.62
C SER A 5 -23.91 -46.20 -7.29
N TRP A 6 -24.45 -45.27 -6.50
CA TRP A 6 -25.01 -44.02 -7.00
C TRP A 6 -23.99 -42.91 -6.77
N PHE A 7 -23.23 -42.58 -7.80
CA PHE A 7 -22.50 -41.32 -7.88
C PHE A 7 -23.53 -40.21 -8.18
N LEU A 8 -23.88 -39.39 -7.19
CA LEU A 8 -24.46 -38.08 -7.45
C LEU A 8 -23.30 -37.11 -7.69
N ALA A 9 -23.03 -36.83 -8.97
CA ALA A 9 -22.18 -35.71 -9.38
C ALA A 9 -22.97 -34.41 -9.13
N PHE A 10 -22.72 -33.75 -8.01
CA PHE A 10 -23.20 -32.38 -7.79
C PHE A 10 -22.19 -31.42 -8.43
N ALA A 11 -22.49 -31.01 -9.67
CA ALA A 11 -21.77 -29.96 -10.36
C ALA A 11 -22.09 -28.61 -9.69
N GLY A 12 -21.38 -28.31 -8.60
CA GLY A 12 -21.36 -26.96 -8.03
C GLY A 12 -20.46 -26.09 -8.87
N VAL A 13 -21.03 -25.27 -9.74
CA VAL A 13 -20.31 -24.12 -10.32
C VAL A 13 -20.09 -23.13 -9.18
N ILE A 14 -18.94 -23.24 -8.50
CA ILE A 14 -18.42 -22.16 -7.66
C ILE A 14 -17.91 -21.10 -8.65
N SER A 15 -18.77 -20.16 -9.00
CA SER A 15 -18.33 -18.89 -9.56
C SER A 15 -17.60 -18.17 -8.46
N ILE A 16 -16.28 -18.34 -8.43
CA ILE A 16 -15.37 -17.51 -7.67
C ILE A 16 -15.61 -16.09 -8.19
N LEU A 17 -16.34 -15.29 -7.42
CA LEU A 17 -16.36 -13.86 -7.55
C LEU A 17 -14.93 -13.41 -7.27
N SER A 18 -14.11 -13.38 -8.31
CA SER A 18 -12.84 -12.66 -8.32
C SER A 18 -13.20 -11.18 -8.25
N GLY A 19 -13.62 -10.73 -7.07
CA GLY A 19 -13.73 -9.33 -6.76
C GLY A 19 -12.34 -8.76 -6.95
N ASN A 20 -12.17 -7.94 -7.98
CA ASN A 20 -11.00 -7.08 -8.04
C ASN A 20 -11.00 -6.34 -6.70
N ALA A 21 -10.00 -6.60 -5.86
CA ALA A 21 -9.76 -5.78 -4.70
C ALA A 21 -9.41 -4.40 -5.27
N SER A 22 -10.42 -3.54 -5.43
CA SER A 22 -10.21 -2.14 -5.77
C SER A 22 -9.55 -1.54 -4.55
N ALA A 23 -8.23 -1.44 -4.58
CA ALA A 23 -7.52 -0.64 -3.62
C ALA A 23 -8.06 0.78 -3.71
N ALA A 24 -8.60 1.28 -2.60
CA ALA A 24 -9.14 2.62 -2.58
C ALA A 24 -7.98 3.61 -2.61
N LEU A 25 -8.10 4.62 -3.48
CA LEU A 25 -7.31 5.83 -3.33
C LEU A 25 -7.62 6.43 -1.96
N VAL A 26 -6.57 6.75 -1.21
CA VAL A 26 -6.67 7.36 0.11
C VAL A 26 -6.19 8.80 0.01
N THR A 27 -7.01 9.73 0.51
CA THR A 27 -6.66 11.15 0.57
C THR A 27 -6.30 11.57 1.98
N LEU A 28 -5.11 12.15 2.14
CA LEU A 28 -4.64 12.84 3.33
C LEU A 28 -4.92 14.34 3.18
N ASN A 29 -5.61 14.91 4.15
CA ASN A 29 -5.94 16.34 4.19
C ASN A 29 -4.88 17.09 5.00
N GLY A 30 -3.83 17.53 4.32
CA GLY A 30 -2.73 18.29 4.91
C GLY A 30 -3.08 19.76 5.15
N ASN A 31 -2.18 20.46 5.83
CA ASN A 31 -2.28 21.88 6.12
C ASN A 31 -1.69 22.70 4.95
N GLY A 32 -2.53 22.93 3.94
CA GLY A 32 -2.19 23.70 2.72
C GLY A 32 -2.14 22.85 1.43
N PHE A 33 -2.36 21.54 1.54
CA PHE A 33 -2.40 20.61 0.40
C PHE A 33 -3.25 19.37 0.72
N THR A 34 -3.69 18.66 -0.31
CA THR A 34 -4.17 17.28 -0.20
C THR A 34 -3.17 16.35 -0.88
N ALA A 35 -2.94 15.17 -0.29
CA ALA A 35 -2.15 14.13 -0.91
C ALA A 35 -2.98 12.87 -1.09
N THR A 36 -3.05 12.37 -2.32
CA THR A 36 -3.75 11.12 -2.63
C THR A 36 -2.74 10.04 -2.99
N TYR A 37 -2.93 8.83 -2.47
CA TYR A 37 -2.09 7.67 -2.79
C TYR A 37 -2.93 6.40 -2.96
N ASP A 38 -2.40 5.43 -3.68
CA ASP A 38 -2.99 4.08 -3.78
C ASP A 38 -2.50 3.21 -2.62
N SER A 39 -3.43 2.79 -1.76
CA SER A 39 -3.15 1.96 -0.59
C SER A 39 -2.61 0.56 -0.92
N ALA A 40 -2.81 0.04 -2.14
CA ALA A 40 -2.19 -1.21 -2.57
C ALA A 40 -0.79 -1.02 -3.19
N ALA A 41 -0.40 0.22 -3.50
CA ALA A 41 0.86 0.54 -4.15
C ALA A 41 1.91 1.15 -3.19
N THR A 42 1.71 1.05 -1.87
CA THR A 42 2.69 1.56 -0.89
C THR A 42 3.85 0.61 -0.61
N GLY A 43 3.69 -0.66 -0.99
CA GLY A 43 4.74 -1.68 -0.94
C GLY A 43 5.42 -1.79 0.43
N LEU A 44 6.73 -1.55 0.47
CA LEU A 44 7.49 -1.63 1.72
C LEU A 44 7.25 -0.45 2.66
N PHE A 45 6.66 0.65 2.22
CA PHE A 45 6.61 1.93 2.97
C PHE A 45 5.37 2.10 3.87
N GLY A 46 4.60 1.04 4.07
CA GLY A 46 3.50 1.03 5.02
C GLY A 46 2.35 1.96 4.65
N THR A 47 1.61 2.44 5.65
CA THR A 47 0.49 3.37 5.45
C THR A 47 0.96 4.81 5.73
N PRO A 48 0.96 5.69 4.72
CA PRO A 48 1.27 7.10 4.91
C PRO A 48 0.32 7.80 5.88
N THR A 49 0.88 8.71 6.67
CA THR A 49 0.17 9.57 7.66
C THR A 49 0.66 11.01 7.55
N LEU A 50 0.06 11.93 8.31
CA LEU A 50 0.50 13.33 8.39
C LEU A 50 1.21 13.58 9.73
N SER A 51 2.24 14.44 9.71
CA SER A 51 2.84 15.01 10.92
C SER A 51 1.82 15.82 11.73
N GLY A 52 2.13 16.09 13.00
CA GLY A 52 1.23 16.81 13.90
C GLY A 52 0.84 18.22 13.43
N ASP A 53 1.69 18.89 12.66
CA ASP A 53 1.41 20.20 12.04
C ASP A 53 0.69 20.10 10.67
N GLY A 54 0.49 18.88 10.18
CA GLY A 54 -0.17 18.55 8.92
C GLY A 54 0.63 18.90 7.67
N LYS A 55 1.92 19.25 7.79
CA LYS A 55 2.73 19.75 6.65
C LYS A 55 3.64 18.70 6.02
N THR A 56 3.83 17.57 6.67
CA THR A 56 4.72 16.50 6.22
C THR A 56 3.97 15.19 6.12
N ILE A 57 4.16 14.48 5.01
CA ILE A 57 3.69 13.10 4.86
C ILE A 57 4.75 12.18 5.47
N LEU A 58 4.35 11.35 6.43
CA LEU A 58 5.19 10.39 7.12
C LEU A 58 4.84 8.99 6.62
N PHE A 59 5.83 8.25 6.13
CA PHE A 59 5.71 6.86 5.75
C PHE A 59 6.96 6.11 6.22
N SER A 60 6.80 4.85 6.63
CA SER A 60 7.89 4.08 7.24
C SER A 60 7.76 2.61 6.91
N PRO A 61 8.88 1.87 6.82
CA PRO A 61 8.82 0.44 6.59
C PRO A 61 8.08 -0.31 7.70
N LEU A 62 7.09 -1.15 7.35
CA LEU A 62 6.35 -1.94 8.35
C LEU A 62 7.09 -3.20 8.79
N ASN A 63 7.82 -3.83 7.86
CA ASN A 63 8.43 -5.15 8.06
C ASN A 63 9.92 -5.13 7.73
N PHE A 64 10.61 -4.04 8.07
CA PHE A 64 12.06 -4.02 7.90
C PHE A 64 12.69 -5.05 8.83
N VAL A 65 13.35 -6.05 8.23
CA VAL A 65 14.09 -7.08 8.96
C VAL A 65 15.49 -7.14 8.35
N ALA A 66 16.48 -6.71 9.12
CA ALA A 66 17.88 -6.94 8.79
C ALA A 66 18.32 -8.26 9.44
N SER A 67 18.62 -9.28 8.62
CA SER A 67 19.19 -10.54 9.10
C SER A 67 20.58 -10.75 8.49
N SER A 68 21.59 -11.00 9.32
CA SER A 68 22.92 -11.37 8.84
C SER A 68 22.96 -12.87 8.54
N THR A 69 23.14 -13.21 7.27
CA THR A 69 23.22 -14.61 6.78
C THR A 69 24.57 -14.96 6.15
N GLY A 70 25.59 -14.10 6.33
CA GLY A 70 26.91 -14.25 5.70
C GLY A 70 26.97 -13.82 4.23
N GLN A 71 25.85 -13.39 3.65
CA GLN A 71 25.70 -13.01 2.23
C GLN A 71 26.10 -11.55 1.93
N GLY A 72 26.54 -10.77 2.93
CA GLY A 72 26.80 -9.33 2.79
C GLY A 72 25.51 -8.50 2.74
N THR A 73 25.61 -7.26 2.23
CA THR A 73 24.47 -6.34 2.13
C THR A 73 23.52 -6.75 1.00
N VAL A 74 22.23 -6.84 1.31
CA VAL A 74 21.15 -7.13 0.34
C VAL A 74 20.24 -5.93 0.24
N PHE A 75 19.88 -5.55 -0.99
CA PHE A 75 18.97 -4.44 -1.26
C PHE A 75 17.60 -4.95 -1.72
N THR A 76 16.54 -4.29 -1.28
CA THR A 76 15.19 -4.49 -1.79
C THR A 76 14.59 -3.12 -2.12
N THR A 77 13.84 -3.03 -3.20
CA THR A 77 13.32 -1.76 -3.73
C THR A 77 11.80 -1.81 -3.79
N SER A 78 11.18 -0.71 -3.42
CA SER A 78 9.74 -0.49 -3.56
C SER A 78 9.47 0.95 -3.96
N ASN A 79 8.22 1.26 -4.29
CA ASN A 79 7.80 2.61 -4.66
C ASN A 79 6.61 3.03 -3.79
N VAL A 80 6.49 4.33 -3.56
CA VAL A 80 5.27 4.97 -3.06
C VAL A 80 5.06 6.23 -3.89
N GLN A 81 3.81 6.48 -4.29
CA GLN A 81 3.45 7.61 -5.13
C GLN A 81 2.37 8.44 -4.45
N PHE A 82 2.50 9.77 -4.57
CA PHE A 82 1.53 10.72 -4.06
C PHE A 82 1.17 11.73 -5.14
N ASP A 83 -0.13 11.93 -5.33
CA ASP A 83 -0.68 13.06 -6.08
C ASP A 83 -0.91 14.21 -5.11
N ILE A 84 -0.10 15.27 -5.22
CA ILE A 84 -0.16 16.44 -4.34
C ILE A 84 -0.93 17.57 -5.03
N THR A 85 -1.98 18.06 -4.37
CA THR A 85 -2.74 19.22 -4.83
C THR A 85 -2.69 20.33 -3.78
N PRO A 86 -2.14 21.52 -4.07
CA PRO A 86 -2.20 22.64 -3.14
C PRO A 86 -3.65 23.11 -2.96
N THR A 87 -4.02 23.49 -1.74
CA THR A 87 -5.33 24.11 -1.49
C THR A 87 -5.40 25.52 -2.10
N ALA A 88 -6.60 26.08 -2.25
CA ALA A 88 -6.78 27.43 -2.80
C ALA A 88 -5.89 28.47 -2.11
N ASN A 89 -5.25 29.34 -2.90
CA ASN A 89 -4.29 30.37 -2.48
C ASN A 89 -2.92 29.85 -1.95
N PHE A 90 -2.65 28.55 -2.04
CA PHE A 90 -1.31 27.99 -1.82
C PHE A 90 -0.64 27.62 -3.14
N SER A 91 0.70 27.62 -3.14
CA SER A 91 1.52 27.12 -4.25
C SER A 91 2.53 26.10 -3.72
N LEU A 92 2.90 25.14 -4.58
CA LEU A 92 4.01 24.24 -4.29
C LEU A 92 5.32 24.96 -4.68
N ASN A 93 6.15 25.28 -3.68
CA ASN A 93 7.46 25.90 -3.92
C ASN A 93 8.59 24.86 -4.04
N GLY A 94 8.32 23.60 -3.69
CA GLY A 94 9.27 22.50 -3.76
C GLY A 94 8.77 21.28 -2.99
N VAL A 95 9.49 20.17 -3.17
CA VAL A 95 9.31 18.93 -2.41
C VAL A 95 10.64 18.58 -1.78
N GLY A 96 10.64 18.30 -0.48
CA GLY A 96 11.80 17.80 0.25
C GLY A 96 11.52 16.38 0.75
N LEU A 97 12.54 15.51 0.66
CA LEU A 97 12.52 14.19 1.26
C LEU A 97 13.60 14.15 2.34
N VAL A 98 13.21 13.73 3.55
CA VAL A 98 14.13 13.45 4.65
C VAL A 98 14.03 11.98 4.96
N GLU A 99 15.13 11.26 4.78
CA GLU A 99 15.25 9.85 5.12
C GLU A 99 15.98 9.76 6.46
N ASN A 100 15.27 9.34 7.51
CA ASN A 100 15.84 9.27 8.86
C ASN A 100 16.56 7.95 9.16
N GLY A 101 16.65 7.03 8.19
CA GLY A 101 17.47 5.82 8.23
C GLY A 101 17.31 4.90 9.45
N ASP A 102 18.14 3.86 9.46
CA ASP A 102 18.90 3.40 10.63
C ASP A 102 20.35 3.83 10.38
#